data_AF-F6HV55-F1
#
_entry.id   AF-F6HV55-F1
#
_cell.length_a   1.000
_cell.length_b   1.000
_cell.length_c   1.000
_cell.angle_alpha   90.00
_cell.angle_beta   90.00
_cell.angle_gamma   90.00
#
_symmetry.space_group_name_H-M   'P 1'
#
loop_
_entity.id
_entity.type
_entity.pdbx_description
1 polymer ?
#
loop_
_entity_poly.entity_id
_entity_poly.type
_entity_poly.pdbx_seq_one_letter_code
_entity_poly.pdbx_strand_id
1 'polypeptide(L)'
;MSGKCSVNMLEKLAACLALLPKSRGDEACWFLMMQKVLLSINVNLNEAFQGLEEEAKCNEAIRLLVPPGKDPPPPLGGKKTYGEVLDKAARKSEQLLMSSVTTLMLCCCKMLTTSYPVQVTVPIRPLLALVGRVLVVDGSLSQALLPFVTAIQQEFICSQLPTLHSYVLDLLTAIIKRVRSYGFSFTCSPQRGVSSVVKGRDWAMNKKEAE
;
A
#
# COMPACT_ATOMS: atom_id res chain seq x y z
N MET A 1 -21.80 25.97 -4.94
CA MET A 1 -21.60 25.41 -3.57
C MET A 1 -20.41 24.46 -3.60
N SER A 2 -19.27 24.85 -3.04
CA SER A 2 -18.04 24.05 -3.05
C SER A 2 -18.10 23.03 -1.90
N GLY A 3 -18.38 21.77 -2.22
CA GLY A 3 -18.47 20.66 -1.28
C GLY A 3 -17.09 20.21 -0.78
N LYS A 4 -16.39 21.06 -0.02
CA LYS A 4 -15.21 20.61 0.75
C LYS A 4 -15.70 19.63 1.82
N CYS A 5 -15.33 18.36 1.70
CA CYS A 5 -15.53 17.39 2.77
C CYS A 5 -14.70 17.86 3.97
N SER A 6 -15.33 18.10 5.12
CA SER A 6 -14.62 18.60 6.29
C SER A 6 -13.69 17.53 6.85
N VAL A 7 -12.55 17.94 7.42
CA VAL A 7 -11.57 17.02 8.03
C VAL A 7 -12.24 16.08 9.03
N ASN A 8 -13.17 16.61 9.84
CA ASN A 8 -13.97 15.82 10.79
C ASN A 8 -14.81 14.72 10.11
N MET A 9 -15.35 14.97 8.92
CA MET A 9 -16.10 13.95 8.17
C MET A 9 -15.16 12.88 7.60
N LEU A 10 -13.98 13.27 7.10
CA LEU A 10 -12.97 12.31 6.63
C LEU A 10 -12.50 11.39 7.75
N GLU A 11 -12.25 11.95 8.94
CA GLU A 11 -11.86 11.17 10.12
C GLU A 11 -12.94 10.17 10.55
N LYS A 12 -14.21 10.59 10.55
CA LYS A 12 -15.35 9.71 10.85
C LYS A 12 -15.48 8.59 9.83
N LEU A 13 -15.39 8.91 8.54
CA LEU A 13 -15.44 7.90 7.47
C LEU A 13 -14.29 6.90 7.59
N ALA A 14 -13.06 7.39 7.81
CA ALA A 14 -11.89 6.55 8.03
C ALA A 14 -12.07 5.64 9.27
N ALA A 15 -12.59 6.19 10.37
CA ALA A 15 -12.88 5.41 11.57
C ALA A 15 -13.95 4.33 11.33
N CYS A 16 -15.05 4.67 10.64
CA CYS A 16 -16.09 3.72 10.29
C CYS A 16 -15.55 2.57 9.44
N LEU A 17 -14.77 2.89 8.39
CA LEU A 17 -14.13 1.89 7.53
C LEU A 17 -13.20 0.97 8.33
N ALA A 18 -12.39 1.53 9.23
CA ALA A 18 -11.48 0.75 10.07
C ALA A 18 -12.19 -0.20 11.05
N LEU A 19 -13.45 0.07 11.40
CA LEU A 19 -14.26 -0.77 12.28
C LEU A 19 -14.99 -1.91 11.55
N LEU A 20 -15.23 -1.81 10.23
CA LEU A 20 -15.90 -2.84 9.45
C LEU A 20 -15.38 -4.27 9.65
N PRO A 21 -14.07 -4.56 9.67
CA PRO A 21 -13.58 -5.92 9.86
C PRO A 21 -13.94 -6.51 11.23
N LYS A 22 -14.19 -5.67 12.25
CA LYS A 22 -14.57 -6.12 13.60
C LYS A 22 -15.94 -6.79 13.65
N SER A 23 -16.79 -6.60 12.64
CA SER A 23 -18.09 -7.27 12.56
C SER A 23 -17.99 -8.80 12.56
N ARG A 24 -16.94 -9.35 11.93
CA ARG A 24 -16.58 -10.78 12.03
C ARG A 24 -15.46 -11.04 13.02
N GLY A 25 -14.53 -10.09 13.15
CA GLY A 25 -13.47 -10.13 14.16
C GLY A 25 -12.34 -11.12 13.87
N ASP A 26 -12.39 -11.86 12.76
CA ASP A 26 -11.30 -12.77 12.36
C ASP A 26 -10.12 -12.03 11.70
N GLU A 27 -8.95 -12.69 11.67
CA GLU A 27 -7.72 -12.13 11.10
C GLU A 27 -7.86 -11.90 9.60
N ALA A 28 -8.53 -12.82 8.88
CA ALA A 28 -8.68 -12.76 7.44
C ALA A 28 -9.49 -11.52 7.00
N CYS A 29 -10.51 -11.12 7.76
CA CYS A 29 -11.31 -9.93 7.52
C CYS A 29 -10.50 -8.65 7.72
N TRP A 30 -9.67 -8.59 8.76
CA TRP A 30 -8.76 -7.45 8.97
C TRP A 30 -7.77 -7.33 7.82
N PHE A 31 -7.10 -8.43 7.46
CA PHE A 31 -6.12 -8.45 6.38
C PHE A 31 -6.76 -8.09 5.04
N LEU A 32 -7.92 -8.70 4.72
CA LEU A 32 -8.66 -8.42 3.50
C LEU A 32 -9.10 -6.95 3.41
N MET A 33 -9.56 -6.36 4.52
CA MET A 33 -9.91 -4.95 4.57
C MET A 33 -8.68 -4.07 4.33
N MET A 34 -7.57 -4.33 5.03
CA MET A 34 -6.32 -3.59 4.85
C MET A 34 -5.83 -3.70 3.40
N GLN A 35 -5.86 -4.90 2.82
CA GLN A 35 -5.49 -5.16 1.44
C GLN A 35 -6.37 -4.38 0.45
N LYS A 36 -7.70 -4.38 0.62
CA LYS A 36 -8.63 -3.62 -0.23
C LYS A 36 -8.42 -2.11 -0.13
N VAL A 37 -8.15 -1.59 1.07
CA VAL A 37 -7.85 -0.18 1.29
C VAL A 37 -6.54 0.19 0.59
N LEU A 38 -5.47 -0.59 0.76
CA LEU A 38 -4.18 -0.34 0.12
C LEU A 38 -4.26 -0.41 -1.41
N LEU A 39 -5.01 -1.37 -1.97
CA LEU A 39 -5.25 -1.44 -3.42
C LEU A 39 -6.03 -0.20 -3.91
N SER A 40 -7.03 0.24 -3.14
CA SER A 40 -7.81 1.44 -3.49
C SER A 40 -6.95 2.70 -3.46
N ILE A 41 -6.04 2.84 -2.48
CA ILE A 41 -5.08 3.95 -2.46
C ILE A 41 -4.20 3.88 -3.70
N ASN A 42 -3.64 2.71 -4.01
CA ASN A 42 -2.76 2.54 -5.18
C ASN A 42 -3.43 2.93 -6.49
N VAL A 43 -4.70 2.55 -6.70
CA VAL A 43 -5.48 2.91 -7.89
C VAL A 43 -5.68 4.42 -7.98
N ASN A 44 -6.11 5.07 -6.88
CA ASN A 44 -6.33 6.52 -6.89
C ASN A 44 -5.01 7.31 -7.02
N LEU A 45 -3.90 6.83 -6.42
CA LEU A 45 -2.58 7.42 -6.62
C LEU A 45 -2.08 7.25 -8.05
N ASN A 46 -2.41 6.14 -8.73
CA ASN A 46 -2.01 5.95 -10.13
C ASN A 46 -2.72 6.93 -11.07
N GLU A 47 -3.99 7.22 -10.77
CA GLU A 47 -4.77 8.25 -11.46
C GLU A 47 -4.23 9.66 -11.13
N ALA A 48 -3.87 9.91 -9.86
CA ALA A 48 -3.40 11.23 -9.42
C ALA A 48 -1.94 11.55 -9.81
N PHE A 49 -1.07 10.55 -9.88
CA PHE A 49 0.36 10.71 -10.20
C PHE A 49 0.71 10.31 -11.62
N GLN A 50 -0.28 10.13 -12.49
CA GLN A 50 -0.06 9.88 -13.91
C GLN A 50 0.89 10.94 -14.49
N GLY A 51 2.03 10.52 -15.04
CA GLY A 51 3.06 11.42 -15.59
C GLY A 51 4.02 12.05 -14.57
N LEU A 52 3.78 11.88 -13.26
CA LEU A 52 4.64 12.36 -12.16
C LEU A 52 5.47 11.24 -11.50
N GLU A 53 5.17 9.98 -11.78
CA GLU A 53 5.91 8.84 -11.27
C GLU A 53 6.23 7.81 -12.37
N GLU A 54 7.24 6.97 -12.10
CA GLU A 54 7.56 5.82 -12.95
C GLU A 54 6.57 4.67 -12.70
N GLU A 55 5.99 4.12 -13.77
CA GLU A 55 5.00 3.04 -13.71
C GLU A 55 5.51 1.77 -12.98
N ALA A 56 6.83 1.55 -12.98
CA ALA A 56 7.47 0.46 -12.25
C ALA A 56 7.20 0.51 -10.73
N LYS A 57 7.09 1.72 -10.15
CA LYS A 57 6.85 1.93 -8.71
C LYS A 57 5.41 1.58 -8.32
N CYS A 58 4.46 1.77 -9.23
CA CYS A 58 3.07 1.34 -9.05
C CYS A 58 2.95 -0.20 -9.01
N ASN A 59 3.63 -0.88 -9.93
CA ASN A 59 3.60 -2.34 -10.06
C ASN A 59 4.21 -3.06 -8.85
N GLU A 60 5.21 -2.48 -8.19
CA GLU A 60 5.81 -3.09 -7.00
C GLU A 60 4.83 -3.19 -5.82
N ALA A 61 4.10 -2.11 -5.52
CA ALA A 61 3.14 -2.09 -4.41
C ALA A 61 1.99 -3.09 -4.60
N ILE A 62 1.49 -3.23 -5.84
CA ILE A 62 0.44 -4.20 -6.18
C ILE A 62 0.96 -5.64 -6.11
N ARG A 63 2.18 -5.90 -6.61
CA ARG A 63 2.81 -7.24 -6.54
C ARG A 63 3.06 -7.70 -5.11
N LEU A 64 3.33 -6.79 -4.19
CA LEU A 64 3.47 -7.12 -2.76
C LEU A 64 2.12 -7.39 -2.08
N LEU A 65 1.02 -6.85 -2.61
CA LEU A 65 -0.33 -7.02 -2.07
C LEU A 65 -1.06 -8.24 -2.62
N VAL A 66 -0.80 -8.61 -3.88
CA VAL A 66 -1.46 -9.75 -4.55
C VAL A 66 -0.38 -10.74 -4.98
N PRO A 67 -0.27 -11.91 -4.32
CA PRO A 67 0.68 -12.94 -4.72
C PRO A 67 0.46 -13.37 -6.17
N PRO A 68 1.53 -13.65 -6.93
CA PRO A 68 1.41 -14.11 -8.32
C PRO A 68 0.55 -15.38 -8.39
N GLY A 69 -0.47 -15.37 -9.25
CA GLY A 69 -1.39 -16.50 -9.47
C GLY A 69 -2.67 -16.50 -8.63
N LYS A 70 -2.94 -15.46 -7.84
CA LYS A 70 -4.23 -15.27 -7.15
C LYS A 70 -4.99 -14.08 -7.72
N ASP A 71 -6.31 -14.22 -7.84
CA ASP A 71 -7.17 -13.10 -8.24
C ASP A 71 -7.15 -11.99 -7.17
N PRO A 72 -7.09 -10.70 -7.58
CA PRO A 72 -7.18 -9.60 -6.63
C PRO A 72 -8.54 -9.62 -5.91
N PRO A 73 -8.59 -9.18 -4.64
CA PRO A 73 -9.85 -9.12 -3.91
C PRO A 73 -10.84 -8.18 -4.62
N PRO A 74 -12.17 -8.39 -4.46
CA PRO A 74 -13.16 -7.48 -5.03
C PRO A 74 -12.91 -6.03 -4.56
N PRO A 75 -13.06 -5.03 -5.46
CA PRO A 75 -12.77 -3.64 -5.14
C PRO A 75 -13.64 -3.11 -3.98
N LEU A 76 -13.07 -2.16 -3.23
CA LEU A 76 -13.77 -1.49 -2.13
C LEU A 76 -14.98 -0.70 -2.69
N GLY A 77 -16.17 -0.92 -2.15
CA GLY A 77 -17.38 -0.17 -2.56
C GLY A 77 -18.19 -0.79 -3.72
N GLY A 78 -17.91 -2.04 -4.12
CA GLY A 78 -18.83 -2.83 -4.94
C GLY A 78 -19.16 -2.22 -6.31
N LYS A 79 -18.16 -2.14 -7.21
CA LYS A 79 -18.38 -2.06 -8.66
C LYS A 79 -17.33 -2.89 -9.39
N LYS A 80 -17.78 -3.83 -10.23
CA LYS A 80 -16.98 -4.56 -11.22
C LYS A 80 -17.62 -4.31 -12.59
N THR A 81 -16.87 -3.71 -13.51
CA THR A 81 -16.75 -4.12 -14.93
C THR A 81 -15.61 -3.30 -15.54
N TYR A 82 -14.59 -4.00 -16.03
CA TYR A 82 -13.42 -3.43 -16.71
C TYR A 82 -13.75 -2.95 -18.15
N GLY A 83 -15.03 -2.71 -18.47
CA GLY A 83 -15.50 -2.48 -19.84
C GLY A 83 -16.72 -1.56 -20.01
N GLU A 84 -17.33 -1.03 -18.94
CA GLU A 84 -18.59 -0.25 -19.05
C GLU A 84 -18.59 1.08 -18.29
N VAL A 85 -17.41 1.67 -18.07
CA VAL A 85 -17.30 3.05 -17.56
C VAL A 85 -16.28 3.84 -18.37
N LEU A 86 -16.20 3.60 -19.69
CA LEU A 86 -15.46 4.54 -20.55
C LEU A 86 -16.23 5.86 -20.72
N ASP A 87 -17.54 5.90 -20.43
CA ASP A 87 -18.41 7.02 -20.84
C ASP A 87 -19.21 7.71 -19.72
N LYS A 88 -19.11 7.27 -18.45
CA LYS A 88 -19.80 7.94 -17.30
C LYS A 88 -18.95 8.21 -16.06
N ALA A 89 -17.64 8.03 -16.15
CA ALA A 89 -16.66 8.57 -15.19
C ALA A 89 -16.05 9.87 -15.72
N ALA A 90 -16.90 10.75 -16.26
CA ALA A 90 -16.50 12.11 -16.60
C ALA A 90 -15.99 12.80 -15.33
N ARG A 91 -14.66 12.84 -15.20
CA ARG A 91 -13.88 13.55 -14.16
C ARG A 91 -14.41 13.35 -12.76
N LYS A 92 -13.93 12.31 -12.04
CA LYS A 92 -13.81 12.50 -10.59
C LYS A 92 -13.03 13.79 -10.40
N SER A 93 -13.63 14.77 -9.71
CA SER A 93 -12.90 15.99 -9.36
C SER A 93 -11.60 15.56 -8.67
N GLU A 94 -10.47 16.16 -9.04
CA GLU A 94 -9.17 15.85 -8.42
C GLU A 94 -9.25 16.02 -6.90
N GLN A 95 -10.09 16.94 -6.43
CA GLN A 95 -10.42 17.09 -5.02
C GLN A 95 -11.08 15.84 -4.39
N LEU A 96 -11.98 15.15 -5.10
CA LEU A 96 -12.60 13.91 -4.62
C LEU A 96 -11.60 12.75 -4.62
N LEU A 97 -10.71 12.68 -5.60
CA LEU A 97 -9.62 11.70 -5.62
C LEU A 97 -8.72 11.89 -4.41
N MET A 98 -8.27 13.11 -4.17
CA MET A 98 -7.40 13.46 -3.05
C MET A 98 -8.08 13.22 -1.70
N SER A 99 -9.34 13.62 -1.56
CA SER A 99 -10.16 13.31 -0.38
C SER A 99 -10.30 11.81 -0.14
N SER A 100 -10.39 11.01 -1.20
CA SER A 100 -10.48 9.55 -1.09
C SER A 100 -9.14 8.97 -0.62
N VAL A 101 -8.02 9.40 -1.21
CA VAL A 101 -6.68 8.97 -0.82
C VAL A 101 -6.41 9.27 0.66
N THR A 102 -6.65 10.49 1.11
CA THR A 102 -6.42 10.89 2.50
C THR A 102 -7.30 10.12 3.48
N THR A 103 -8.59 9.92 3.17
CA THR A 103 -9.50 9.11 3.98
C THR A 103 -9.02 7.66 4.10
N LEU A 104 -8.55 7.08 3.01
CA LEU A 104 -8.06 5.70 2.99
C LEU A 104 -6.73 5.57 3.74
N MET A 105 -5.82 6.54 3.64
CA MET A 105 -4.60 6.59 4.46
C MET A 105 -4.94 6.68 5.96
N LEU A 106 -5.88 7.56 6.33
CA LEU A 106 -6.38 7.66 7.70
C LEU A 106 -7.02 6.34 8.17
N CYS A 107 -7.73 5.64 7.28
CA CYS A 107 -8.28 4.32 7.57
C CYS A 107 -7.16 3.33 7.89
N CYS A 108 -6.06 3.31 7.12
CA CYS A 108 -4.88 2.50 7.45
C CYS A 108 -4.33 2.87 8.83
N CYS A 109 -4.16 4.15 9.14
CA CYS A 109 -3.70 4.61 10.46
C CYS A 109 -4.60 4.08 11.60
N LYS A 110 -5.93 4.18 11.44
CA LYS A 110 -6.90 3.69 12.43
C LYS A 110 -6.87 2.17 12.55
N MET A 111 -6.79 1.43 11.45
CA MET A 111 -6.64 -0.02 11.49
C MET A 111 -5.33 -0.47 12.16
N LEU A 112 -4.27 0.33 12.08
CA LEU A 112 -2.99 0.06 12.74
C LEU A 112 -2.98 0.43 14.24
N THR A 113 -3.71 1.48 14.62
CA THR A 113 -3.64 2.03 15.99
C THR A 113 -4.76 1.54 16.90
N THR A 114 -5.86 1.04 16.34
CA THR A 114 -6.97 0.50 17.13
C THR A 114 -6.74 -0.95 17.52
N SER A 115 -7.16 -1.30 18.75
CA SER A 115 -7.18 -2.69 19.18
C SER A 115 -8.13 -3.52 18.31
N TYR A 116 -7.73 -4.75 18.02
CA TYR A 116 -8.48 -5.73 17.25
C TYR A 116 -8.57 -7.03 18.09
N PRO A 117 -9.71 -7.75 18.07
CA PRO A 117 -9.96 -8.87 18.99
C PRO A 117 -9.00 -10.06 18.84
N VAL A 118 -8.30 -10.16 17.70
CA VAL A 118 -7.30 -11.21 17.43
C VAL A 118 -5.97 -10.59 17.05
N GLN A 119 -4.88 -11.34 17.23
CA GLN A 119 -3.60 -10.96 16.64
C GLN A 119 -3.71 -10.99 15.13
N VAL A 120 -3.27 -9.93 14.46
CA VAL A 120 -3.31 -9.83 12.99
C VAL A 120 -1.94 -9.53 12.45
N THR A 121 -1.58 -10.22 11.37
CA THR A 121 -0.33 -9.98 10.65
C THR A 121 -0.40 -8.70 9.84
N VAL A 122 0.54 -7.78 10.06
CA VAL A 122 0.55 -6.48 9.39
C VAL A 122 1.35 -6.56 8.09
N PRO A 123 0.80 -6.12 6.94
CA PRO A 123 1.53 -6.08 5.67
C PRO A 123 2.52 -4.89 5.63
N ILE A 124 3.60 -4.97 6.41
CA ILE A 124 4.59 -3.88 6.57
C ILE A 124 5.23 -3.49 5.23
N ARG A 125 5.59 -4.47 4.41
CA ARG A 125 6.23 -4.24 3.10
C ARG A 125 5.33 -3.42 2.15
N PRO A 126 4.08 -3.83 1.87
CA PRO A 126 3.13 -3.01 1.11
C PRO A 126 2.91 -1.60 1.66
N LEU A 127 2.82 -1.47 2.99
CA LEU A 127 2.62 -0.18 3.63
C LEU A 127 3.82 0.75 3.39
N LEU A 128 5.05 0.25 3.55
CA LEU A 128 6.27 1.02 3.30
C LEU A 128 6.45 1.36 1.82
N ALA A 129 6.10 0.45 0.90
CA ALA A 129 6.13 0.73 -0.53
C ALA A 129 5.20 1.90 -0.91
N LEU A 130 3.99 1.93 -0.34
CA LEU A 130 3.05 3.04 -0.52
C LEU A 130 3.58 4.35 0.08
N VAL A 131 4.18 4.30 1.27
CA VAL A 131 4.80 5.47 1.90
C VAL A 131 5.92 6.02 1.02
N GLY A 132 6.81 5.17 0.55
CA GLY A 132 7.91 5.55 -0.34
C GLY A 132 7.41 6.16 -1.65
N ARG A 133 6.39 5.56 -2.27
CA ARG A 133 5.79 6.06 -3.52
C ARG A 133 5.31 7.51 -3.39
N VAL A 134 4.57 7.81 -2.31
CA VAL A 134 4.05 9.18 -2.08
C VAL A 134 5.18 10.16 -1.80
N LEU A 135 6.17 9.78 -0.98
CA LEU A 135 7.28 10.68 -0.60
C LEU A 135 8.26 11.00 -1.74
N VAL A 136 8.33 10.14 -2.76
CA VAL A 136 9.22 10.37 -3.92
C VAL A 136 8.64 11.39 -4.91
N VAL A 137 7.33 11.65 -4.87
CA VAL A 137 6.70 12.63 -5.75
C VAL A 137 6.88 14.03 -5.17
N ASP A 138 7.74 14.84 -5.78
CA ASP A 138 8.06 16.20 -5.35
C ASP A 138 7.39 17.29 -6.21
N GLY A 139 6.56 16.89 -7.18
CA GLY A 139 5.86 17.80 -8.10
C GLY A 139 6.68 18.23 -9.31
N SER A 140 7.94 17.79 -9.41
CA SER A 140 8.72 17.93 -10.64
C SER A 140 8.18 17.01 -11.73
N LEU A 141 8.12 17.50 -12.97
CA LEU A 141 7.72 16.66 -14.10
C LEU A 141 8.92 15.84 -14.53
N SER A 142 8.77 14.51 -14.63
CA SER A 142 9.79 13.71 -15.28
C SER A 142 9.82 14.07 -16.76
N GLN A 143 10.96 14.56 -17.26
CA GLN A 143 11.17 14.98 -18.64
C GLN A 143 10.77 13.90 -19.68
N ALA A 144 10.70 12.63 -19.25
CA ALA A 144 10.33 11.48 -20.06
C ALA A 144 8.80 11.30 -20.29
N LEU A 145 7.92 12.01 -19.57
CA LEU A 145 6.47 11.74 -19.53
C LEU A 145 5.60 12.91 -20.07
N LEU A 146 6.20 13.76 -20.91
CA LEU A 146 5.75 15.12 -21.20
C LEU A 146 4.40 15.34 -21.94
N PRO A 147 3.67 14.38 -22.56
CA PRO A 147 2.40 14.74 -23.19
C PRO A 147 1.15 14.50 -22.32
N PHE A 148 1.26 13.92 -21.12
CA PHE A 148 0.07 13.40 -20.40
C PHE A 148 -0.58 14.34 -19.39
N VAL A 149 0.15 15.29 -18.79
CA VAL A 149 -0.37 16.14 -17.69
C VAL A 149 -0.54 17.57 -18.17
N THR A 150 -1.72 18.16 -17.93
CA THR A 150 -1.92 19.60 -18.19
C THR A 150 -1.37 20.44 -17.04
N ALA A 151 -0.86 21.64 -17.33
CA ALA A 151 -0.24 22.52 -16.32
C ALA A 151 -1.15 22.80 -15.10
N ILE A 152 -2.46 22.91 -15.31
CA ILE A 152 -3.46 23.15 -14.26
C ILE A 152 -3.55 21.97 -13.28
N GLN A 153 -3.47 20.74 -13.79
CA GLN A 153 -3.53 19.54 -12.96
C GLN A 153 -2.25 19.36 -12.16
N GLN A 154 -1.10 19.66 -12.77
CA GLN A 154 0.17 19.67 -12.05
C GLN A 154 0.15 20.67 -10.91
N GLU A 155 -0.28 21.91 -11.15
CA GLU A 155 -0.38 22.94 -10.11
C GLU A 155 -1.32 22.50 -8.98
N PHE A 156 -2.46 21.89 -9.31
CA PHE A 156 -3.37 21.34 -8.32
C PHE A 156 -2.70 20.24 -7.48
N ILE A 157 -2.09 19.24 -8.12
CA ILE A 157 -1.41 18.14 -7.42
C ILE A 157 -0.29 18.68 -6.53
N CYS A 158 0.54 19.58 -7.04
CA CYS A 158 1.61 20.23 -6.28
C CYS A 158 1.08 20.98 -5.05
N SER A 159 -0.09 21.62 -5.16
CA SER A 159 -0.72 22.28 -4.01
C SER A 159 -1.16 21.29 -2.92
N GLN A 160 -1.52 20.05 -3.30
CA GLN A 160 -2.00 19.03 -2.38
C GLN A 160 -0.90 18.11 -1.84
N LEU A 161 0.26 18.03 -2.52
CA LEU A 161 1.40 17.19 -2.12
C LEU A 161 1.82 17.38 -0.66
N PRO A 162 1.96 18.61 -0.11
CA PRO A 162 2.31 18.79 1.30
C PRO A 162 1.31 18.12 2.25
N THR A 163 0.02 18.14 1.90
CA THR A 163 -1.03 17.50 2.69
C THR A 163 -0.93 15.98 2.58
N LEU A 164 -0.69 15.43 1.39
CA LEU A 164 -0.43 13.99 1.22
C LEU A 164 0.79 13.52 2.01
N HIS A 165 1.88 14.30 1.96
CA HIS A 165 3.11 13.99 2.70
C HIS A 165 2.85 14.01 4.21
N SER A 166 2.03 14.93 4.71
CA SER A 166 1.61 14.93 6.11
C SER A 166 0.90 13.63 6.50
N TYR A 167 -0.14 13.23 5.73
CA TYR A 167 -0.88 12.00 6.01
C TYR A 167 -0.03 10.72 5.88
N VAL A 168 0.93 10.70 4.95
CA VAL A 168 1.80 9.53 4.78
C VAL A 168 2.84 9.41 5.90
N LEU A 169 3.28 10.53 6.48
CA LEU A 169 4.12 10.55 7.67
C LEU A 169 3.35 10.12 8.93
N ASP A 170 2.07 10.47 9.03
CA ASP A 170 1.18 9.94 10.08
C ASP A 170 1.04 8.41 9.94
N LEU A 171 0.91 7.92 8.70
CA LEU A 171 0.88 6.48 8.42
C LEU A 171 2.20 5.81 8.80
N LEU A 172 3.33 6.39 8.45
CA LEU A 172 4.65 5.89 8.86
C LEU A 172 4.78 5.83 10.38
N THR A 173 4.32 6.86 11.08
CA THR A 173 4.27 6.91 12.54
C THR A 173 3.39 5.79 13.10
N ALA A 174 2.22 5.54 12.51
CA ALA A 174 1.33 4.45 12.90
C ALA A 174 1.98 3.07 12.68
N ILE A 175 2.70 2.87 11.58
CA ILE A 175 3.46 1.64 11.32
C ILE A 175 4.54 1.44 12.39
N ILE A 176 5.34 2.46 12.70
CA ILE A 176 6.39 2.38 13.72
C ILE A 176 5.79 2.04 15.08
N LYS A 177 4.71 2.72 15.50
CA LYS A 177 4.00 2.44 16.76
C LYS A 177 3.51 0.99 16.81
N ARG A 178 2.89 0.51 15.72
CA ARG A 178 2.41 -0.87 15.59
C ARG A 178 3.54 -1.88 15.74
N VAL A 179 4.65 -1.70 15.02
CA VAL A 179 5.81 -2.59 15.07
C VAL A 179 6.42 -2.60 16.46
N ARG A 180 6.54 -1.44 17.13
CA ARG A 180 7.03 -1.39 18.53
C ARG A 180 6.12 -2.13 19.51
N SER A 181 4.80 -2.10 19.28
CA SER A 181 3.84 -2.85 20.09
C SER A 181 4.02 -4.38 19.93
N TYR A 182 4.37 -4.87 18.74
CA TYR A 182 4.78 -6.27 18.53
C TYR A 182 6.23 -6.53 19.00
N GLY A 183 7.05 -5.49 18.99
CA GLY A 183 8.46 -5.50 19.35
C GLY A 183 8.74 -5.92 20.79
N PHE A 184 7.76 -5.80 21.68
CA PHE A 184 7.82 -6.30 23.05
C PHE A 184 7.46 -7.79 23.18
N SER A 185 7.19 -8.49 22.06
CA SER A 185 6.91 -9.93 22.01
C SER A 185 7.66 -10.64 20.88
N PHE A 186 8.85 -10.17 20.49
CA PHE A 186 9.77 -10.98 19.68
C PHE A 186 10.33 -12.12 20.52
N THR A 187 9.56 -13.21 20.67
CA THR A 187 10.19 -14.53 20.70
C THR A 187 10.46 -14.92 19.25
N CYS A 188 11.74 -15.02 18.92
CA CYS A 188 12.22 -15.45 17.61
C CYS A 188 11.53 -16.76 17.21
N SER A 189 10.86 -16.77 16.07
CA SER A 189 10.67 -18.01 15.32
C SER A 189 11.90 -18.20 14.43
N PRO A 190 12.74 -19.24 14.63
CA PRO A 190 13.82 -19.52 13.71
C PRO A 190 13.20 -20.02 12.40
N GLN A 191 13.39 -19.27 11.31
CA GLN A 191 13.21 -19.85 9.99
C GLN A 191 14.19 -21.01 9.86
N ARG A 192 13.63 -22.23 9.78
CA ARG A 192 14.36 -23.46 9.48
C ARG A 192 14.82 -23.37 8.02
N GLY A 193 15.95 -22.70 7.82
CA GLY A 193 16.65 -22.59 6.56
C GLY A 193 17.17 -23.96 6.14
N VAL A 194 16.68 -24.42 5.00
CA VAL A 194 17.12 -25.59 4.26
C VAL A 194 18.65 -25.56 4.14
N SER A 195 19.34 -26.48 4.80
CA SER A 195 20.75 -26.75 4.52
C SER A 195 20.82 -27.85 3.48
N SER A 196 20.92 -27.44 2.22
CA SER A 196 21.46 -28.28 1.16
C SER A 196 22.59 -27.53 0.47
N VAL A 197 23.64 -28.28 0.18
CA VAL A 197 24.78 -27.92 -0.67
C VAL A 197 25.91 -27.13 0.02
N VAL A 198 26.78 -27.85 0.74
CA VAL A 198 28.22 -27.65 0.59
C VAL A 198 28.83 -28.89 -0.04
N LYS A 199 29.47 -28.61 -1.17
CA LYS A 199 30.08 -29.47 -2.15
C LYS A 199 31.46 -29.89 -1.64
N GLY A 200 31.55 -31.08 -1.04
CA GLY A 200 32.83 -31.71 -0.72
C GLY A 200 33.40 -32.38 -1.98
N ARG A 201 34.29 -31.67 -2.68
CA ARG A 201 35.19 -32.25 -3.68
C ARG A 201 36.55 -32.49 -3.02
N ASP A 202 37.13 -33.63 -3.38
CA ASP A 202 38.53 -34.02 -3.31
C ASP A 202 39.08 -34.38 -1.94
N TRP A 203 39.38 -35.67 -1.74
CA TRP A 203 40.63 -36.26 -1.23
C TRP A 203 40.46 -37.80 -1.29
N ALA A 204 40.41 -38.35 -2.50
CA ALA A 204 40.53 -39.80 -2.71
C ALA A 204 42.03 -40.14 -2.83
N MET A 205 42.52 -40.91 -1.85
CA MET A 205 43.88 -41.43 -1.81
C MET A 205 44.23 -42.16 -3.11
N ASN A 206 45.29 -41.70 -3.75
CA ASN A 206 46.05 -42.50 -4.69
C ASN A 206 47.27 -43.05 -3.94
N LYS A 207 47.23 -44.33 -3.56
CA LYS A 207 48.43 -45.09 -3.20
C LYS A 207 48.30 -46.48 -3.81
N LYS A 208 48.79 -46.61 -5.04
CA LYS A 208 49.21 -47.87 -5.66
C LYS A 208 50.74 -47.86 -5.72
N GLU A 209 51.35 -48.85 -5.10
CA GLU A 209 52.68 -49.44 -5.27
C GLU A 209 52.60 -50.67 -4.34
N ALA A 210 52.54 -51.94 -4.72
CA ALA A 210 53.07 -52.70 -5.86
C ALA A 210 54.60 -52.62 -5.97
N GLU A 211 55.29 -53.27 -5.04
CA GLU A 211 56.23 -54.39 -5.26
C GLU A 211 56.49 -55.13 -3.95
#